data_AF-A0A8C0TB49-F1
#
_entry.id   AF-A0A8C0TB49-F1
#
_cell.length_a   1.000
_cell.length_b   1.000
_cell.length_c   1.000
_cell.angle_alpha   90.00
_cell.angle_beta   90.00
_cell.angle_gamma   90.00
#
_symmetry.space_group_name_H-M   'P 1'
#
loop_
_entity.id
_entity.type
_entity.pdbx_description
1 polymer ?
#
loop_
_entity_poly.entity_id
_entity_poly.type
_entity_poly.pdbx_seq_one_letter_code
_entity_poly.pdbx_strand_id
1 'polypeptide(L)'
;MSWIPVLLALLAHCIGGGPQPVLNQPPSMSSSLGTTIHLPCTLSRDHDVSVYNIFWYQQKPGQPPRFLLRYFSHLDNHQGFKISPRFSGSKDVAKNTGYLSISELQPEDEATYFCAVGAQSLEREKEMRREEKEAAGPGSQAPPDTLALK
;
A
#
# COMPACT_ATOMS: atom_id res chain seq x y z
N MET A 1 -11.91 7.65 47.09
CA MET A 1 -10.93 6.89 46.30
C MET A 1 -11.64 5.76 45.56
N SER A 2 -12.28 6.06 44.42
CA SER A 2 -13.01 5.05 43.61
C SER A 2 -12.95 5.37 42.11
N TRP A 3 -11.84 5.95 41.68
CA TRP A 3 -11.57 6.30 40.28
C TRP A 3 -10.73 5.25 39.54
N ILE A 4 -10.13 4.32 40.28
CA ILE A 4 -9.28 3.23 39.75
C ILE A 4 -10.08 2.31 38.81
N PRO A 5 -11.35 1.92 39.10
CA PRO A 5 -12.14 1.13 38.16
C PRO A 5 -12.47 1.89 36.86
N VAL A 6 -12.68 3.21 36.97
CA VAL A 6 -13.00 4.09 35.83
C VAL A 6 -11.77 4.27 34.92
N LEU A 7 -10.58 4.43 35.51
CA LEU A 7 -9.31 4.49 34.77
C LEU A 7 -8.99 3.17 34.05
N LEU A 8 -9.26 2.03 34.68
CA LEU A 8 -9.06 0.70 34.06
C LEU A 8 -10.04 0.46 32.89
N ALA A 9 -11.29 0.91 32.99
CA ALA A 9 -12.26 0.83 31.90
C ALA A 9 -11.90 1.72 30.70
N LEU A 10 -11.30 2.90 30.95
CA LEU A 10 -10.83 3.80 29.90
C LEU A 10 -9.60 3.24 29.15
N LEU A 11 -8.71 2.52 29.85
CA LEU A 11 -7.54 1.86 29.24
C LEU A 11 -7.87 0.64 28.39
N ALA A 12 -9.06 0.04 28.56
CA ALA A 12 -9.50 -1.13 27.79
C ALA A 12 -9.93 -0.82 26.34
N HIS A 13 -9.97 0.45 25.92
CA HIS A 13 -10.46 0.86 24.60
C HIS A 13 -9.37 1.01 23.51
N CYS A 14 -8.13 0.57 23.75
CA CYS A 14 -7.03 0.81 22.81
C CYS A 14 -6.51 -0.41 22.03
N ILE A 15 -7.23 -1.55 22.02
CA ILE A 15 -6.79 -2.74 21.26
C ILE A 15 -7.79 -3.05 20.16
N GLY A 16 -7.95 -2.11 19.23
CA GLY A 16 -8.78 -2.24 18.03
C GLY A 16 -7.93 -2.36 16.78
N GLY A 17 -7.14 -3.43 16.66
CA GLY A 17 -6.40 -3.75 15.43
C GLY A 17 -6.41 -5.25 15.24
N GLY A 18 -7.09 -5.73 14.19
CA GLY A 18 -6.98 -7.13 13.78
C GLY A 18 -5.54 -7.49 13.41
N PRO A 19 -5.19 -8.80 13.38
CA PRO A 19 -3.89 -9.23 12.92
C PRO A 19 -3.61 -8.67 11.51
N GLN A 20 -2.41 -8.16 11.29
CA GLN A 20 -1.99 -7.66 9.99
C GLN A 20 -1.57 -8.84 9.10
N PRO A 21 -1.80 -8.78 7.77
CA PRO A 21 -1.35 -9.82 6.85
C PRO A 21 0.17 -9.94 6.86
N VAL A 22 0.66 -11.18 6.97
CA VAL A 22 2.09 -11.49 6.81
C VAL A 22 2.37 -11.82 5.36
N LEU A 23 3.43 -11.24 4.79
CA LEU A 23 3.84 -11.44 3.40
C LEU A 23 5.10 -12.30 3.33
N ASN A 24 5.06 -13.32 2.48
CA ASN A 24 6.16 -14.24 2.26
C ASN A 24 6.69 -14.09 0.83
N GLN A 25 7.96 -13.71 0.71
CA GLN A 25 8.70 -13.64 -0.55
C GLN A 25 9.92 -14.58 -0.47
N PRO A 26 10.33 -15.23 -1.57
CA PRO A 26 11.58 -15.96 -1.63
C PRO A 26 12.76 -15.04 -1.30
N PRO A 27 13.80 -15.53 -0.59
CA PRO A 27 14.93 -14.68 -0.20
C PRO A 27 15.75 -14.21 -1.40
N SER A 28 15.78 -14.98 -2.48
CA SER A 28 16.43 -14.62 -3.74
C SER A 28 15.81 -15.38 -4.90
N MET A 29 15.92 -14.80 -6.10
CA MET A 29 15.52 -15.43 -7.36
C MET A 29 16.49 -14.97 -8.46
N SER A 30 16.69 -15.80 -9.46
CA SER A 30 17.53 -15.51 -10.63
C SER A 30 16.88 -16.02 -11.89
N SER A 31 17.06 -15.31 -13.00
CA SER A 31 16.66 -15.75 -14.33
C SER A 31 17.60 -15.17 -15.39
N SER A 32 17.58 -15.75 -16.58
CA SER A 32 18.40 -15.29 -17.71
C SER A 32 17.86 -13.98 -18.29
N LEU A 33 18.76 -13.16 -18.83
CA LEU A 33 18.38 -11.94 -19.57
C LEU A 33 17.43 -12.26 -20.73
N GLY A 34 16.50 -11.35 -21.01
CA GLY A 34 15.49 -11.49 -22.05
C GLY A 34 14.30 -12.40 -21.70
N THR A 35 14.36 -13.12 -20.57
CA THR A 35 13.23 -13.95 -20.12
C THR A 35 12.19 -13.15 -19.34
N THR A 36 11.03 -13.76 -19.08
CA THR A 36 10.05 -13.23 -18.13
C THR A 36 10.21 -13.91 -16.78
N ILE A 37 10.31 -13.13 -15.71
CA ILE A 37 10.33 -13.63 -14.33
C ILE A 37 9.07 -13.19 -13.59
N HIS A 38 8.55 -14.07 -12.72
CA HIS A 38 7.41 -13.80 -11.85
C HIS A 38 7.88 -13.85 -10.39
N LEU A 39 7.91 -12.70 -9.73
CA LEU A 39 8.27 -12.59 -8.31
C LEU A 39 6.99 -12.78 -7.48
N PRO A 40 6.91 -13.80 -6.61
CA PRO A 40 5.73 -14.05 -5.80
C PRO A 40 5.74 -13.24 -4.50
N CYS A 41 4.54 -12.89 -4.04
CA CYS A 41 4.24 -12.33 -2.74
C CYS A 41 3.04 -13.08 -2.16
N THR A 42 3.29 -14.05 -1.30
CA THR A 42 2.25 -14.92 -0.74
C THR A 42 1.75 -14.35 0.58
N LEU A 43 0.44 -14.16 0.72
CA LEU A 43 -0.18 -13.71 1.96
C LEU A 43 -0.38 -14.90 2.90
N SER A 44 -0.33 -14.64 4.21
CA SER A 44 -0.70 -15.62 5.23
C SER A 44 -2.14 -16.11 5.07
N ARG A 45 -2.38 -17.38 5.45
CA ARG A 45 -3.63 -18.11 5.16
C ARG A 45 -4.89 -17.53 5.80
N ASP A 46 -4.73 -16.70 6.82
CA ASP A 46 -5.78 -15.99 7.54
C ASP A 46 -6.32 -14.76 6.78
N HIS A 47 -5.71 -14.43 5.63
CA HIS A 47 -6.08 -13.31 4.78
C HIS A 47 -6.32 -13.77 3.35
N ASP A 48 -7.30 -13.16 2.68
CA ASP A 48 -7.60 -13.43 1.26
C ASP A 48 -7.04 -12.31 0.37
N VAL A 49 -6.09 -12.64 -0.50
CA VAL A 49 -5.48 -11.73 -1.47
C VAL A 49 -6.50 -11.04 -2.40
N SER A 50 -7.72 -11.58 -2.54
CA SER A 50 -8.78 -10.99 -3.36
C SER A 50 -9.20 -9.60 -2.87
N VAL A 51 -9.16 -9.34 -1.55
CA VAL A 51 -9.62 -8.06 -0.96
C VAL A 51 -8.52 -7.01 -0.78
N TYR A 52 -7.28 -7.35 -1.12
CA TYR A 52 -6.11 -6.48 -0.93
C TYR A 52 -5.58 -5.92 -2.24
N ASN A 53 -5.20 -4.65 -2.26
CA ASN A 53 -4.22 -4.15 -3.23
C ASN A 53 -2.85 -4.74 -2.94
N ILE A 54 -2.08 -5.01 -3.99
CA ILE A 54 -0.68 -5.41 -3.88
C ILE A 54 0.17 -4.32 -4.49
N PHE A 55 1.07 -3.78 -3.68
CA PHE A 55 2.03 -2.75 -4.05
C PHE A 55 3.39 -3.38 -4.26
N TRP A 56 4.06 -3.01 -5.34
CA TRP A 56 5.40 -3.48 -5.65
C TRP A 56 6.39 -2.32 -5.64
N TYR A 57 7.55 -2.57 -5.05
CA TYR A 57 8.65 -1.62 -4.95
C TYR A 57 9.95 -2.28 -5.41
N GLN A 58 10.81 -1.49 -6.04
CA GLN A 58 12.17 -1.87 -6.40
C GLN A 58 13.16 -1.01 -5.63
N GLN A 59 14.16 -1.63 -5.03
CA GLN A 59 15.26 -0.95 -4.36
C GLN A 59 16.59 -1.36 -4.98
N LYS A 60 17.26 -0.40 -5.61
CA LYS A 60 18.65 -0.57 -6.06
C LYS A 60 19.62 -0.31 -4.91
N PRO A 61 20.82 -0.90 -4.92
CA PRO A 61 21.84 -0.64 -3.90
C PRO A 61 22.08 0.87 -3.71
N GLY A 62 22.02 1.33 -2.46
CA GLY A 62 22.22 2.74 -2.11
C GLY A 62 21.06 3.69 -2.47
N GLN A 63 19.94 3.18 -2.99
CA GLN A 63 18.77 4.00 -3.35
C GLN A 63 17.57 3.71 -2.42
N PRO A 64 16.65 4.67 -2.25
CA PRO A 64 15.39 4.40 -1.57
C PRO A 64 14.50 3.47 -2.41
N PRO A 65 13.54 2.75 -1.77
CA PRO A 65 12.54 1.98 -2.51
C PRO A 65 11.74 2.87 -3.46
N ARG A 66 11.69 2.49 -4.74
CA ARG A 66 10.91 3.13 -5.79
C ARG A 66 9.63 2.34 -6.02
N PHE A 67 8.49 3.03 -5.97
CA PHE A 67 7.20 2.43 -6.30
C PHE A 67 7.13 2.03 -7.78
N LEU A 68 6.77 0.77 -8.04
CA LEU A 68 6.62 0.21 -9.38
C LEU A 68 5.17 0.23 -9.83
N LEU A 69 4.27 -0.43 -9.09
CA LEU A 69 2.86 -0.55 -9.43
C LEU A 69 2.01 -0.97 -8.24
N ARG A 70 0.70 -0.70 -8.36
CA ARG A 70 -0.38 -1.23 -7.51
C ARG A 70 -1.26 -2.11 -8.37
N TYR A 71 -1.57 -3.31 -7.91
CA TYR A 71 -2.47 -4.23 -8.58
C TYR A 71 -3.59 -4.69 -7.66
N PHE A 72 -4.84 -4.42 -8.06
CA PHE A 72 -6.03 -5.05 -7.48
C PHE A 72 -6.65 -6.05 -8.45
N SER A 73 -6.90 -5.60 -9.69
CA SER A 73 -7.44 -6.38 -10.80
C SER A 73 -6.98 -5.81 -12.15
N HIS A 74 -7.34 -6.48 -13.26
CA HIS A 74 -7.06 -5.96 -14.61
C HIS A 74 -7.71 -4.60 -14.89
N LEU A 75 -8.87 -4.31 -14.30
CA LEU A 75 -9.57 -3.04 -14.47
C LEU A 75 -9.15 -2.00 -13.43
N ASP A 76 -8.50 -2.44 -12.35
CA ASP A 76 -8.12 -1.60 -11.23
C ASP A 76 -6.65 -1.85 -10.86
N ASN A 77 -5.76 -1.19 -11.60
CA ASN A 77 -4.32 -1.22 -11.40
C ASN A 77 -3.73 0.17 -11.71
N HIS A 78 -2.54 0.43 -11.19
CA HIS A 78 -1.87 1.70 -11.39
C HIS A 78 -0.37 1.49 -11.51
N GLN A 79 0.22 2.08 -12.56
CA GLN A 79 1.66 2.07 -12.78
C GLN A 79 2.30 3.30 -12.11
N GLY A 80 3.43 3.08 -11.44
CA GLY A 80 4.25 4.17 -10.91
C GLY A 80 4.84 5.06 -12.00
N PHE A 81 5.29 6.24 -11.58
CA PHE A 81 5.83 7.25 -12.50
C PHE A 81 7.11 6.78 -13.22
N LYS A 82 7.13 6.94 -14.55
CA LYS A 82 8.25 6.55 -15.43
C LYS A 82 8.71 5.10 -15.25
N ILE A 83 7.77 4.19 -14.97
CA ILE A 83 8.05 2.75 -14.89
C ILE A 83 7.84 2.13 -16.26
N SER A 84 8.73 1.20 -16.63
CA SER A 84 8.68 0.48 -17.90
C SER A 84 7.41 -0.38 -17.98
N PRO A 85 6.75 -0.48 -19.15
CA PRO A 85 5.59 -1.35 -19.34
C PRO A 85 5.94 -2.85 -19.23
N ARG A 86 7.23 -3.22 -19.16
CA ARG A 86 7.70 -4.59 -18.89
C ARG A 86 7.29 -5.08 -17.50
N PHE A 87 7.02 -4.18 -16.56
CA PHE A 87 6.55 -4.51 -15.22
C PHE A 87 5.03 -4.60 -15.21
N SER A 88 4.47 -5.72 -14.76
CA SER A 88 3.02 -5.91 -14.61
C SER A 88 2.67 -6.72 -13.37
N GLY A 89 1.45 -6.51 -12.86
CA GLY A 89 0.95 -7.22 -11.68
C GLY A 89 -0.07 -8.30 -12.04
N SER A 90 -0.17 -9.33 -11.20
CA SER A 90 -1.28 -10.30 -11.24
C SER A 90 -1.53 -10.92 -9.86
N LYS A 91 -2.61 -11.70 -9.74
CA LYS A 91 -2.97 -12.45 -8.53
C LYS A 91 -3.40 -13.87 -8.88
N ASP A 92 -3.00 -14.81 -8.04
CA ASP A 92 -3.49 -16.18 -7.99
C ASP A 92 -4.22 -16.36 -6.64
N VAL A 93 -5.54 -16.26 -6.68
CA VAL A 93 -6.40 -16.36 -5.48
C VAL A 93 -6.31 -17.75 -4.87
N ALA A 94 -6.20 -18.80 -5.69
CA ALA A 94 -6.09 -20.18 -5.19
C ALA A 94 -4.80 -20.40 -4.40
N LYS A 95 -3.71 -19.73 -4.78
CA LYS A 95 -2.43 -19.74 -4.04
C LYS A 95 -2.27 -18.62 -3.02
N ASN A 96 -3.28 -17.78 -2.85
CA ASN A 96 -3.22 -16.58 -2.02
C ASN A 96 -1.98 -15.70 -2.29
N THR A 97 -1.61 -15.55 -3.57
CA THR A 97 -0.32 -14.99 -3.98
C THR A 97 -0.48 -13.90 -5.04
N GLY A 98 0.17 -12.77 -4.83
CA GLY A 98 0.40 -11.74 -5.85
C GLY A 98 1.69 -11.98 -6.62
N TYR A 99 1.74 -11.54 -7.87
CA TYR A 99 2.94 -11.61 -8.68
C TYR A 99 3.30 -10.26 -9.29
N LEU A 100 4.60 -9.95 -9.28
CA LEU A 100 5.20 -8.98 -10.19
C LEU A 100 5.82 -9.75 -11.34
N SER A 101 5.36 -9.48 -12.55
CA SER A 101 5.95 -10.01 -13.78
C SER A 101 6.85 -8.95 -14.39
N ILE A 102 8.07 -9.34 -14.72
CA ILE A 102 9.05 -8.49 -15.41
C ILE A 102 9.38 -9.20 -16.71
N SER A 103 8.86 -8.69 -17.84
CA SER A 103 9.19 -9.22 -19.16
C SER A 103 10.54 -8.71 -19.64
N GLU A 104 11.17 -9.47 -20.55
CA GLU A 104 12.42 -9.09 -21.21
C GLU A 104 13.48 -8.61 -20.20
N LEU A 105 13.79 -9.44 -19.21
CA LEU A 105 14.64 -9.09 -18.07
C LEU A 105 15.97 -8.46 -18.51
N GLN A 106 16.31 -7.31 -17.93
CA GLN A 106 17.50 -6.52 -18.28
C GLN A 106 18.50 -6.49 -17.10
N PRO A 107 19.80 -6.23 -17.36
CA PRO A 107 20.79 -6.08 -16.28
C PRO A 107 20.39 -5.01 -15.25
N GLU A 108 19.72 -3.95 -15.69
CA GLU A 108 19.26 -2.86 -14.82
C GLU A 108 18.11 -3.26 -13.88
N ASP A 109 17.50 -4.42 -14.09
CA ASP A 109 16.43 -4.95 -13.24
C ASP A 109 16.99 -5.69 -12.01
N GLU A 110 18.31 -5.86 -11.89
CA GLU A 110 18.94 -6.41 -10.69
C GLU A 110 18.76 -5.46 -9.49
N ALA A 111 17.97 -5.92 -8.52
CA ALA A 111 17.54 -5.12 -7.37
C ALA A 111 16.90 -5.99 -6.28
N THR A 112 16.67 -5.41 -5.12
CA THR A 112 15.76 -5.99 -4.11
C THR A 112 14.32 -5.55 -4.43
N TYR A 113 13.38 -6.49 -4.38
CA TYR A 113 11.96 -6.23 -4.64
C TYR A 113 11.12 -6.50 -3.40
N PHE A 114 10.24 -5.56 -3.07
CA PHE A 114 9.36 -5.66 -1.92
C PHE A 114 7.90 -5.60 -2.36
N CYS A 115 7.07 -6.42 -1.72
CA CYS A 115 5.62 -6.27 -1.79
C CYS A 115 5.06 -5.69 -0.49
N ALA A 116 3.95 -4.96 -0.61
CA ALA A 116 3.10 -4.55 0.50
C ALA A 116 1.63 -4.75 0.13
N VAL A 117 0.75 -4.83 1.13
CA VAL A 117 -0.69 -4.98 0.90
C VAL A 117 -1.50 -3.93 1.64
N GLY A 118 -2.63 -3.53 1.05
CA GLY A 118 -3.58 -2.59 1.64
C GLY A 118 -5.01 -3.01 1.32
N ALA A 119 -5.91 -3.05 2.31
CA ALA A 119 -7.29 -3.41 2.05
C ALA A 119 -7.97 -2.35 1.16
N GLN A 120 -8.72 -2.78 0.15
CA GLN A 120 -9.33 -1.85 -0.81
C GLN A 120 -10.30 -0.85 -0.13
N SER A 121 -11.01 -1.28 0.90
CA SER A 121 -11.92 -0.42 1.67
C SER A 121 -11.18 0.70 2.41
N LEU A 122 -10.03 0.40 3.02
CA LEU A 122 -9.21 1.38 3.74
C LEU A 122 -8.61 2.42 2.79
N GLU A 123 -8.27 2.03 1.57
CA GLU A 123 -7.79 2.98 0.56
C GLU A 123 -8.89 3.93 0.09
N ARG A 124 -10.08 3.41 -0.22
CA ARG A 124 -11.23 4.27 -0.58
C ARG A 124 -11.59 5.24 0.55
N GLU A 125 -11.55 4.79 1.80
CA GLU A 125 -11.80 5.66 2.96
C GLU A 125 -10.71 6.74 3.12
N LYS A 126 -9.44 6.39 2.89
CA LYS A 126 -8.34 7.36 2.89
C LYS A 126 -8.44 8.37 1.75
N GLU A 127 -8.84 7.92 0.57
CA GLU A 127 -9.04 8.78 -0.59
C GLU A 127 -10.17 9.78 -0.35
N MET A 128 -11.34 9.32 0.11
CA MET A 128 -12.43 10.20 0.50
C MET A 128 -12.00 11.23 1.55
N ARG A 129 -11.25 10.81 2.58
CA ARG A 129 -10.72 11.76 3.59
C ARG A 129 -9.72 12.76 3.02
N ARG A 130 -8.89 12.35 2.04
CA ARG A 130 -7.95 13.25 1.39
C ARG A 130 -8.70 14.31 0.59
N GLU A 131 -9.71 13.91 -0.16
CA GLU A 131 -10.57 14.81 -0.94
C GLU A 131 -11.34 15.78 -0.05
N GLU A 132 -11.91 15.32 1.07
CA GLU A 132 -12.56 16.18 2.06
C GLU A 132 -11.59 17.23 2.63
N LYS A 133 -10.35 16.84 2.92
CA LYS A 133 -9.32 17.73 3.45
C LYS A 133 -8.80 18.71 2.39
N GLU A 134 -8.73 18.31 1.12
CA GLU A 134 -8.39 19.19 -0.01
C GLU A 134 -9.54 20.18 -0.30
N ALA A 135 -10.80 19.74 -0.17
CA ALA A 135 -11.97 20.61 -0.26
C ALA A 135 -12.04 21.64 0.89
N ALA A 136 -11.46 21.33 2.05
CA ALA A 136 -11.40 22.19 3.23
C ALA A 136 -10.15 23.09 3.30
N GLY A 137 -9.55 23.48 2.16
CA GLY A 137 -8.20 24.08 2.02
C GLY A 137 -7.75 25.21 2.99
N PRO A 138 -6.44 25.57 3.00
CA PRO A 138 -5.87 26.52 3.96
C PRO A 138 -6.29 27.96 3.64
N GLY A 139 -7.44 28.37 4.16
CA GLY A 139 -8.00 29.68 3.92
C GLY A 139 -9.23 29.97 4.77
N SER A 140 -9.09 29.95 6.09
CA SER A 140 -10.01 30.67 6.98
C SER A 140 -9.19 31.48 7.99
N GLN A 141 -8.55 32.54 7.48
CA GLN A 141 -8.35 33.71 8.33
C GLN A 141 -9.69 34.43 8.39
N ALA A 142 -10.29 34.43 9.58
CA ALA A 142 -11.39 35.32 9.90
C ALA A 142 -10.95 36.77 9.63
N PRO A 143 -11.77 37.61 8.97
CA PRO A 143 -11.44 39.01 8.85
C PRO A 143 -11.46 39.67 10.24
N PRO A 144 -10.48 40.51 10.60
CA PRO A 144 -10.56 41.32 11.79
C PRO A 144 -11.54 42.48 11.54
N ASP A 145 -12.23 42.87 12.62
CA ASP A 145 -12.86 44.16 12.82
C ASP A 145 -14.05 44.51 11.90
N THR A 146 -15.26 44.25 12.41
CA THR A 146 -16.37 45.18 12.18
C THR A 146 -16.66 45.89 13.49
N LEU A 147 -16.11 47.12 13.58
CA LEU A 147 -16.42 48.11 14.60
C LEU A 147 -17.91 48.43 14.62
N ALA A 148 -18.46 48.54 15.84
CA ALA A 148 -19.74 49.17 16.10
C ALA A 148 -19.70 50.70 15.87
N LEU A 149 -20.91 51.28 15.76
CA LEU A 149 -21.34 52.68 15.50
C LEU A 149 -21.69 52.97 14.03
N LYS A 150 -22.89 53.46 13.69
CA LYS A 150 -23.83 54.35 14.41
C LYS A 150 -25.29 53.90 14.24
#